data_AF-A0AAU7EKA8-F1
#
_entry.id   AF-A0AAU7EKA8-F1
#
_cell.length_a   1.000
_cell.length_b   1.000
_cell.length_c   1.000
_cell.angle_alpha   90.00
_cell.angle_beta   90.00
_cell.angle_gamma   90.00
#
_symmetry.space_group_name_H-M   'P 1'
#
loop_
_entity.id
_entity.type
_entity.pdbx_description
1 polymer ?
#
loop_
_entity_poly.entity_id
_entity_poly.type
_entity_poly.pdbx_seq_one_letter_code
_entity_poly.pdbx_strand_id
1 'polypeptide(L)'
;MKKNYLKIISKTILITCLGVFLISCEGEDGINGENGINGEQGIDGENGINGENGVGFDELVKYGSITINVAGTRPDDVAFTQEHEFRFIPNYSGSNDVSFEDSDIEFDVTRFINTPDADSNNSIYAYLGVEDAGLETQSFYFEIEFNGFSIVSDDLKYFQLWGYYSSENSDVTNFSITNYSFNDTTNNLTYSFTMDIEEDVATGNDLTVSGTVNVIVLERLQSGPILL
;
A
#
# COMPACT_ATOMS: atom_id res chain seq x y z
N MET A 1 -62.34 51.39 79.66
CA MET A 1 -61.39 52.36 79.07
C MET A 1 -60.09 51.75 78.51
N LYS A 2 -59.56 50.60 78.96
CA LYS A 2 -58.28 50.02 78.48
C LYS A 2 -58.23 49.55 77.00
N LYS A 3 -59.35 49.14 76.38
CA LYS A 3 -59.38 48.59 75.00
C LYS A 3 -59.09 49.63 73.90
N ASN A 4 -59.35 50.92 74.15
CA ASN A 4 -59.09 51.96 73.15
C ASN A 4 -57.63 52.43 73.16
N TYR A 5 -56.97 52.37 74.33
CA TYR A 5 -55.56 52.72 74.47
C TYR A 5 -54.63 51.74 73.74
N LEU A 6 -54.97 50.44 73.75
CA LEU A 6 -54.20 49.40 73.04
C LEU A 6 -54.31 49.54 71.51
N LYS A 7 -55.48 49.97 71.00
CA LYS A 7 -55.67 50.25 69.55
C LYS A 7 -54.91 51.49 69.10
N ILE A 8 -54.82 52.52 69.95
CA ILE A 8 -54.08 53.75 69.65
C ILE A 8 -52.57 53.47 69.70
N ILE A 9 -52.07 52.81 70.75
CA ILE A 9 -50.65 52.43 70.87
C ILE A 9 -50.24 51.49 69.73
N SER A 10 -51.08 50.52 69.34
CA SER A 10 -50.81 49.63 68.20
C SER A 10 -50.74 50.39 66.87
N LYS A 11 -51.61 51.39 66.64
CA LYS A 11 -51.55 52.23 65.43
C LYS A 11 -50.33 53.15 65.42
N THR A 12 -49.95 53.71 66.57
CA THR A 12 -48.77 54.59 66.67
C THR A 12 -47.47 53.79 66.50
N ILE A 13 -47.34 52.61 67.11
CA ILE A 13 -46.19 51.71 66.94
C ILE A 13 -46.09 51.23 65.49
N LEU A 14 -47.21 50.87 64.86
CA LEU A 14 -47.23 50.42 63.47
C LEU A 14 -46.80 51.53 62.51
N ILE A 15 -47.21 52.79 62.76
CA ILE A 15 -46.80 53.95 61.95
C ILE A 15 -45.32 54.28 62.14
N THR A 16 -44.78 54.18 63.35
CA THR A 16 -43.35 54.39 63.58
C THR A 16 -42.49 53.27 63.00
N CYS A 17 -42.92 52.01 63.08
CA CYS A 17 -42.19 50.90 62.46
C CYS A 17 -42.20 51.01 60.93
N LEU A 18 -43.34 51.40 60.32
CA LEU A 18 -43.44 51.55 58.87
C LEU A 18 -42.59 52.72 58.34
N GLY A 19 -42.45 53.81 59.12
CA GLY A 19 -41.59 54.93 58.76
C GLY A 19 -40.09 54.59 58.72
N VAL A 20 -39.62 53.70 59.60
CA VAL A 20 -38.20 53.29 59.63
C VAL A 20 -37.87 52.34 58.47
N PHE A 21 -38.83 51.50 58.04
CA PHE A 21 -38.65 50.64 56.86
C PHE A 21 -38.55 51.42 55.54
N LEU A 22 -39.15 52.62 55.46
CA LEU A 22 -39.13 53.42 54.24
C LEU A 22 -37.85 54.27 54.07
N ILE A 23 -37.06 54.47 55.14
CA ILE A 23 -35.83 55.28 55.10
C ILE A 23 -34.58 54.40 54.91
N SER A 24 -34.63 53.12 55.28
CA SER A 24 -33.50 52.18 55.12
C SER A 24 -33.46 51.44 53.79
N CYS A 25 -34.20 51.89 52.77
CA CYS A 25 -34.28 51.23 51.47
C CYS A 25 -33.63 52.02 50.32
N GLU A 26 -32.69 52.91 50.62
CA GLU A 26 -31.68 53.30 49.63
C GLU A 26 -30.53 52.31 49.76
N GLY A 27 -30.70 51.11 49.20
CA GLY A 27 -29.56 50.27 48.89
C GLY A 27 -28.77 50.98 47.81
N GLU A 28 -27.56 51.47 48.14
CA GLU A 28 -26.62 51.88 47.10
C GLU A 28 -26.35 50.66 46.22
N ASP A 29 -26.77 50.72 44.96
CA ASP A 29 -26.45 49.68 44.00
C ASP A 29 -24.92 49.58 43.93
N GLY A 30 -24.39 48.40 44.24
CA GLY A 30 -22.95 48.14 44.17
C GLY A 30 -22.44 48.47 42.77
N ILE A 31 -21.32 49.19 42.70
CA ILE A 31 -20.70 49.57 41.43
C ILE A 31 -20.40 48.29 40.64
N ASN A 32 -20.88 48.21 39.39
CA ASN A 32 -20.60 47.07 38.53
C ASN A 32 -19.08 46.87 38.41
N GLY A 33 -18.60 45.63 38.61
CA GLY A 33 -17.21 45.29 38.41
C GLY A 33 -16.77 45.55 36.97
N GLU A 34 -15.53 45.99 36.78
CA GLU A 34 -14.98 46.20 35.43
C GLU A 34 -14.87 44.88 34.68
N ASN A 35 -15.18 44.91 33.37
CA ASN A 35 -15.00 43.75 32.51
C ASN A 35 -13.50 43.43 32.39
N GLY A 36 -13.14 42.15 32.55
CA GLY A 36 -11.79 41.67 32.30
C GLY A 36 -11.36 41.93 30.84
N ILE A 37 -10.08 42.21 30.65
CA ILE A 37 -9.48 42.33 29.32
C ILE A 37 -9.47 40.97 28.61
N ASN A 38 -9.92 40.95 27.35
CA ASN A 38 -9.86 39.76 26.50
C ASN A 38 -8.39 39.34 26.31
N GLY A 39 -8.13 38.03 26.37
CA GLY A 39 -6.80 37.48 26.09
C GLY A 39 -6.36 37.75 24.64
N GLU A 40 -5.06 37.92 24.44
CA GLU A 40 -4.48 38.10 23.12
C GLU A 40 -4.62 36.83 22.28
N GLN A 41 -4.87 36.98 20.98
CA GLN A 41 -4.88 35.84 20.06
C GLN A 41 -3.47 35.28 19.95
N GLY A 42 -3.36 33.95 20.01
CA GLY A 42 -2.10 33.25 19.78
C GLY A 42 -1.60 33.48 18.36
N ILE A 43 -0.29 33.41 18.17
CA ILE A 43 0.32 33.47 16.85
C ILE A 43 0.05 32.17 16.08
N ASP A 44 -0.27 32.30 14.80
CA ASP A 44 -0.37 31.14 13.90
C ASP A 44 0.99 30.46 13.77
N GLY A 45 0.98 29.12 13.71
CA GLY A 45 2.20 28.34 13.48
C GLY A 45 2.76 28.56 12.08
N GLU A 46 4.08 28.47 11.95
CA GLU A 46 4.73 28.54 10.63
C GLU A 46 4.49 27.26 9.83
N ASN A 47 4.38 27.41 8.50
CA ASN A 47 4.30 26.26 7.60
C ASN A 47 5.63 25.49 7.62
N GLY A 48 5.55 24.16 7.62
CA GLY A 48 6.71 23.29 7.50
C GLY A 48 7.43 23.46 6.15
N ILE A 49 8.71 23.09 6.11
CA ILE A 49 9.48 23.03 4.87
C ILE A 49 9.03 21.84 4.01
N ASN A 50 9.06 22.02 2.68
CA ASN A 50 8.85 20.91 1.75
C ASN A 50 9.97 19.87 1.93
N GLY A 51 9.61 18.58 1.92
CA GLY A 51 10.58 17.49 1.90
C GLY A 51 11.38 17.44 0.59
N GLU A 52 12.57 16.85 0.64
CA GLU A 52 13.38 16.58 -0.55
C GLU A 52 12.82 15.38 -1.33
N ASN A 53 13.09 15.34 -2.64
CA ASN A 53 12.76 14.17 -3.47
C ASN A 53 13.65 12.98 -3.07
N GLY A 54 13.05 11.79 -2.99
CA GLY A 54 13.81 10.56 -2.76
C GLY A 54 14.82 10.30 -3.88
N VAL A 55 16.11 10.23 -3.53
CA VAL A 55 17.20 9.84 -4.45
C VAL A 55 17.32 8.32 -4.53
N GLY A 56 17.62 7.77 -5.71
CA GLY A 56 17.93 6.34 -5.92
C GLY A 56 16.83 5.47 -6.53
N PHE A 57 15.62 6.00 -6.78
CA PHE A 57 14.52 5.24 -7.37
C PHE A 57 14.73 4.93 -8.87
N ASP A 58 15.39 5.83 -9.61
CA ASP A 58 15.61 5.67 -11.05
C ASP A 58 16.46 4.43 -11.37
N GLU A 59 17.43 4.11 -10.51
CA GLU A 59 18.28 2.93 -10.69
C GLU A 59 17.52 1.62 -10.50
N LEU A 60 16.48 1.63 -9.66
CA LEU A 60 15.70 0.44 -9.34
C LEU A 60 14.68 0.10 -10.42
N VAL A 61 14.32 1.05 -11.28
CA VAL A 61 13.27 0.87 -12.31
C VAL A 61 13.80 0.83 -13.75
N LYS A 62 15.10 1.04 -13.95
CA LYS A 62 15.68 1.16 -15.31
C LYS A 62 15.70 -0.13 -16.12
N TYR A 63 15.48 -1.29 -15.49
CA TYR A 63 15.53 -2.60 -16.14
C TYR A 63 14.17 -3.13 -16.58
N GLY A 64 13.18 -2.24 -16.72
CA GLY A 64 11.84 -2.59 -17.17
C GLY A 64 11.00 -3.34 -16.13
N SER A 65 9.87 -3.86 -16.55
CA SER A 65 8.81 -4.35 -15.67
C SER A 65 8.19 -5.67 -16.13
N ILE A 66 7.51 -6.31 -15.17
CA ILE A 66 6.57 -7.41 -15.38
C ILE A 66 5.19 -6.87 -15.04
N THR A 67 4.27 -6.88 -16.00
CA THR A 67 2.85 -6.61 -15.74
C THR A 67 2.11 -7.92 -15.69
N ILE A 68 1.38 -8.15 -14.60
CA ILE A 68 0.56 -9.34 -14.45
C ILE A 68 -0.92 -8.99 -14.32
N ASN A 69 -1.76 -9.90 -14.79
CA ASN A 69 -3.18 -9.96 -14.57
C ASN A 69 -3.51 -11.30 -13.91
N VAL A 70 -4.12 -11.25 -12.73
CA VAL A 70 -4.60 -12.43 -12.01
C VAL A 70 -6.10 -12.33 -11.85
N ALA A 71 -6.81 -13.36 -12.28
CA ALA A 71 -8.25 -13.51 -12.13
C ALA A 71 -8.57 -14.82 -11.43
N GLY A 72 -9.64 -14.84 -10.65
CA GLY A 72 -10.06 -16.04 -9.93
C GLY A 72 -11.21 -15.78 -8.97
N THR A 73 -11.37 -16.69 -8.00
CA THR A 73 -12.35 -16.56 -6.92
C THR A 73 -11.64 -16.50 -5.58
N ARG A 74 -11.99 -15.53 -4.74
CA ARG A 74 -11.41 -15.38 -3.39
C ARG A 74 -11.93 -16.48 -2.45
N PRO A 75 -11.28 -16.70 -1.28
CA PRO A 75 -11.79 -17.62 -0.25
C PRO A 75 -13.20 -17.33 0.26
N ASP A 76 -13.74 -16.13 0.03
CA ASP A 76 -15.11 -15.75 0.40
C ASP A 76 -16.11 -15.82 -0.77
N ASP A 77 -15.79 -16.60 -1.80
CA ASP A 77 -16.62 -16.87 -2.99
C ASP A 77 -16.93 -15.63 -3.85
N VAL A 78 -16.09 -14.60 -3.76
CA VAL A 78 -16.19 -13.39 -4.59
C VAL A 78 -15.18 -13.46 -5.71
N ALA A 79 -15.65 -13.32 -6.95
CA ALA A 79 -14.77 -13.23 -8.11
C ALA A 79 -13.91 -11.96 -8.06
N PHE A 80 -12.67 -12.07 -8.51
CA PHE A 80 -11.75 -10.93 -8.60
C PHE A 80 -10.96 -10.95 -9.91
N THR A 81 -10.47 -9.77 -10.29
CA THR A 81 -9.47 -9.60 -11.35
C THR A 81 -8.59 -8.43 -10.94
N GLN A 82 -7.28 -8.64 -10.95
CA GLN A 82 -6.31 -7.66 -10.52
C GLN A 82 -5.18 -7.57 -11.54
N GLU A 83 -4.87 -6.34 -11.97
CA GLU A 83 -3.70 -6.04 -12.78
C GLU A 83 -2.68 -5.26 -11.93
N HIS A 84 -1.40 -5.62 -12.03
CA HIS A 84 -0.32 -4.91 -11.36
C HIS A 84 0.97 -4.93 -12.19
N GLU A 85 1.67 -3.79 -12.18
CA GLU A 85 3.02 -3.64 -12.75
C GLU A 85 4.08 -3.74 -11.64
N PHE A 86 5.02 -4.65 -11.80
CA PHE A 86 6.18 -4.87 -10.95
C PHE A 86 7.41 -4.34 -11.67
N ARG A 87 8.08 -3.35 -11.10
CA ARG A 87 9.11 -2.57 -11.82
C ARG A 87 10.41 -2.36 -11.04
N PHE A 88 10.42 -2.65 -9.74
CA PHE A 88 11.60 -2.46 -8.91
C PHE A 88 12.45 -3.73 -8.93
N ILE A 89 13.75 -3.61 -9.19
CA ILE A 89 14.72 -4.72 -9.08
C ILE A 89 15.10 -4.99 -7.62
N PRO A 90 15.58 -6.20 -7.28
CA PRO A 90 16.20 -6.48 -5.98
C PRO A 90 17.45 -5.61 -5.72
N ASN A 91 17.76 -5.38 -4.43
CA ASN A 91 18.98 -4.68 -3.98
C ASN A 91 20.28 -5.48 -4.20
N TYR A 92 20.20 -6.68 -4.79
CA TYR A 92 21.33 -7.53 -5.17
C TYR A 92 21.12 -8.09 -6.58
N SER A 93 22.21 -8.34 -7.30
CA SER A 93 22.19 -8.62 -8.75
C SER A 93 21.76 -10.04 -9.14
N GLY A 94 21.23 -10.85 -8.23
CA GLY A 94 21.12 -12.31 -8.42
C GLY A 94 19.84 -12.82 -9.08
N SER A 95 18.95 -11.93 -9.54
CA SER A 95 17.68 -12.32 -10.18
C SER A 95 17.26 -11.26 -11.20
N ASN A 96 18.18 -10.94 -12.10
CA ASN A 96 17.93 -10.09 -13.27
C ASN A 96 18.97 -10.42 -14.35
N ASP A 97 19.05 -11.69 -14.71
CA ASP A 97 20.15 -12.20 -15.51
C ASP A 97 19.72 -13.13 -16.63
N VAL A 98 20.64 -13.28 -17.58
CA VAL A 98 20.55 -14.19 -18.73
C VAL A 98 21.78 -15.10 -18.73
N SER A 99 21.54 -16.38 -18.96
CA SER A 99 22.56 -17.41 -19.17
C SER A 99 22.41 -18.03 -20.56
N PHE A 100 23.48 -18.64 -21.05
CA PHE A 100 23.52 -19.30 -22.35
C PHE A 100 24.21 -20.65 -22.22
N GLU A 101 23.56 -21.71 -22.71
CA GLU A 101 24.12 -23.05 -22.84
C GLU A 101 23.82 -23.59 -24.24
N ASP A 102 24.85 -23.60 -25.12
CA ASP A 102 24.69 -23.93 -26.53
C ASP A 102 23.60 -23.09 -27.24
N SER A 103 22.47 -23.69 -27.60
CA SER A 103 21.30 -23.02 -28.18
C SER A 103 20.25 -22.61 -27.16
N ASP A 104 20.42 -23.01 -25.90
CA ASP A 104 19.45 -22.77 -24.84
C ASP A 104 19.77 -21.44 -24.15
N ILE A 105 18.71 -20.70 -23.82
CA ILE A 105 18.81 -19.41 -23.15
C ILE A 105 17.89 -19.42 -21.93
N GLU A 106 18.43 -19.06 -20.78
CA GLU A 106 17.66 -18.97 -19.54
C GLU A 106 17.62 -17.53 -19.05
N PHE A 107 16.47 -17.13 -18.49
CA PHE A 107 16.25 -15.79 -17.97
C PHE A 107 15.69 -15.86 -16.55
N ASP A 108 16.36 -15.19 -15.62
CA ASP A 108 15.97 -15.07 -14.22
C ASP A 108 15.57 -13.63 -13.90
N VAL A 109 14.30 -13.38 -13.58
CA VAL A 109 13.77 -12.03 -13.43
C VAL A 109 12.91 -11.91 -12.17
N THR A 110 13.42 -11.19 -11.17
CA THR A 110 12.63 -10.76 -10.00
C THR A 110 12.25 -9.31 -10.12
N ARG A 111 10.98 -8.99 -9.87
CA ARG A 111 10.48 -7.61 -9.75
C ARG A 111 9.61 -7.44 -8.51
N PHE A 112 9.68 -6.26 -7.91
CA PHE A 112 8.89 -5.85 -6.76
C PHE A 112 7.88 -4.77 -7.18
N ILE A 113 6.73 -4.73 -6.49
CA ILE A 113 5.71 -3.66 -6.67
C ILE A 113 6.23 -2.33 -6.10
N ASN A 114 6.89 -2.41 -4.96
CA ASN A 114 7.46 -1.30 -4.20
C ASN A 114 8.98 -1.42 -4.15
N THR A 115 9.66 -0.39 -3.64
CA THR A 115 11.10 -0.51 -3.38
C THR A 115 11.35 -1.70 -2.47
N PRO A 116 12.27 -2.61 -2.81
CA PRO A 116 12.62 -3.71 -1.93
C PRO A 116 13.14 -3.13 -0.62
N ASP A 117 12.36 -3.29 0.46
CA ASP A 117 12.87 -3.13 1.80
C ASP A 117 13.60 -4.43 2.20
N ALA A 118 13.90 -4.61 3.49
CA ALA A 118 14.57 -5.82 3.95
C ALA A 118 13.68 -7.08 3.82
N ASP A 119 12.37 -6.91 3.63
CA ASP A 119 11.40 -7.99 3.56
C ASP A 119 11.02 -8.21 2.09
N SER A 120 11.34 -9.37 1.54
CA SER A 120 11.18 -9.70 0.11
C SER A 120 9.73 -9.80 -0.41
N ASN A 121 8.78 -9.23 0.32
CA ASN A 121 7.35 -9.36 0.11
C ASN A 121 6.86 -8.45 -1.04
N ASN A 122 5.77 -8.85 -1.71
CA ASN A 122 5.21 -8.23 -2.91
C ASN A 122 6.17 -8.23 -4.10
N SER A 123 6.81 -9.37 -4.31
CA SER A 123 7.63 -9.63 -5.49
C SER A 123 7.10 -10.80 -6.30
N ILE A 124 7.52 -10.81 -7.55
CA ILE A 124 7.37 -11.94 -8.46
C ILE A 124 8.75 -12.29 -8.95
N TYR A 125 9.05 -13.59 -8.91
CA TYR A 125 10.14 -14.18 -9.67
C TYR A 125 9.54 -14.89 -10.89
N ALA A 126 10.14 -14.66 -12.04
CA ALA A 126 9.80 -15.32 -13.29
C ALA A 126 11.07 -15.92 -13.89
N TYR A 127 11.02 -17.22 -14.16
CA TYR A 127 12.03 -17.94 -14.93
C TYR A 127 11.48 -18.23 -16.33
N LEU A 128 12.27 -18.00 -17.36
CA LEU A 128 11.97 -18.44 -18.72
C LEU A 128 13.17 -19.20 -19.29
N GLY A 129 12.97 -20.48 -19.57
CA GLY A 129 13.86 -21.31 -20.37
C GLY A 129 13.40 -21.31 -21.83
N VAL A 130 14.32 -21.04 -22.74
CA VAL A 130 14.11 -21.11 -24.19
C VAL A 130 15.04 -22.16 -24.74
N GLU A 131 14.51 -23.36 -24.92
CA GLU A 131 15.25 -24.48 -25.51
C GLU A 131 15.35 -24.30 -27.03
N ASP A 132 16.48 -24.69 -27.62
CA ASP A 132 16.69 -24.65 -29.07
C ASP A 132 16.39 -23.26 -29.68
N ALA A 133 16.83 -22.19 -29.02
CA ALA A 133 16.48 -20.81 -29.37
C ALA A 133 16.84 -20.47 -30.82
N GLY A 134 15.85 -19.99 -31.58
CA GLY A 134 15.99 -19.65 -32.99
C GLY A 134 15.95 -20.84 -33.95
N LEU A 135 15.75 -22.06 -33.47
CA LEU A 135 15.59 -23.28 -34.28
C LEU A 135 14.11 -23.65 -34.47
N GLU A 136 13.82 -24.56 -35.39
CA GLU A 136 12.45 -25.06 -35.62
C GLU A 136 11.90 -25.87 -34.43
N THR A 137 12.79 -26.39 -33.57
CA THR A 137 12.47 -27.17 -32.38
C THR A 137 12.28 -26.32 -31.13
N GLN A 138 12.32 -24.99 -31.26
CA GLN A 138 12.26 -24.08 -30.12
C GLN A 138 11.06 -24.36 -29.22
N SER A 139 11.35 -24.50 -27.93
CA SER A 139 10.40 -24.84 -26.87
C SER A 139 10.51 -23.83 -25.72
N PHE A 140 9.50 -23.79 -24.85
CA PHE A 140 9.48 -22.91 -23.70
C PHE A 140 9.18 -23.67 -22.43
N TYR A 141 9.97 -23.38 -21.40
CA TYR A 141 9.75 -23.77 -20.03
C TYR A 141 9.62 -22.51 -19.18
N PHE A 142 8.66 -22.46 -18.27
CA PHE A 142 8.36 -21.25 -17.51
C PHE A 142 8.04 -21.57 -16.06
N GLU A 143 8.53 -20.71 -15.17
CA GLU A 143 8.21 -20.76 -13.76
C GLU A 143 7.82 -19.37 -13.27
N ILE A 144 6.88 -19.33 -12.33
CA ILE A 144 6.49 -18.10 -11.64
C ILE A 144 6.36 -18.37 -10.14
N GLU A 145 6.97 -17.50 -9.34
CA GLU A 145 6.80 -17.48 -7.90
C GLU A 145 6.13 -16.17 -7.46
N PHE A 146 5.04 -16.29 -6.70
CA PHE A 146 4.46 -15.18 -5.96
C PHE A 146 5.03 -15.16 -4.55
N ASN A 147 5.68 -14.06 -4.18
CA ASN A 147 6.22 -13.86 -2.84
C ASN A 147 5.40 -12.79 -2.11
N GLY A 148 4.25 -13.19 -1.57
CA GLY A 148 3.37 -12.33 -0.78
C GLY A 148 2.73 -11.20 -1.58
N PHE A 149 2.36 -11.49 -2.83
CA PHE A 149 1.69 -10.51 -3.70
C PHE A 149 0.29 -10.18 -3.16
N SER A 150 0.14 -8.97 -2.63
CA SER A 150 -1.09 -8.52 -1.99
C SER A 150 -2.14 -8.10 -3.01
N ILE A 151 -3.31 -8.73 -2.96
CA ILE A 151 -4.50 -8.37 -3.73
C ILE A 151 -5.47 -7.65 -2.80
N VAL A 152 -5.76 -6.38 -3.08
CA VAL A 152 -6.64 -5.52 -2.28
C VAL A 152 -7.90 -5.22 -3.09
N SER A 153 -9.05 -5.58 -2.54
CA SER A 153 -10.34 -5.42 -3.21
C SER A 153 -11.10 -4.17 -2.72
N ASP A 154 -12.05 -3.70 -3.53
CA ASP A 154 -12.88 -2.51 -3.22
C ASP A 154 -13.72 -2.63 -1.94
N ASP A 155 -14.01 -3.86 -1.49
CA ASP A 155 -14.71 -4.14 -0.24
C ASP A 155 -13.80 -4.08 1.01
N LEU A 156 -12.62 -3.47 0.86
CA LEU A 156 -11.61 -3.25 1.90
C LEU A 156 -11.07 -4.56 2.49
N LYS A 157 -11.15 -5.66 1.74
CA LYS A 157 -10.49 -6.93 2.07
C LYS A 157 -9.22 -7.11 1.26
N TYR A 158 -8.30 -7.89 1.81
CA TYR A 158 -7.09 -8.29 1.11
C TYR A 158 -6.78 -9.76 1.36
N PHE A 159 -6.03 -10.35 0.44
CA PHE A 159 -5.34 -11.62 0.61
C PHE A 159 -3.99 -11.55 -0.10
N GLN A 160 -3.13 -12.53 0.12
CA GLN A 160 -1.80 -12.56 -0.48
C GLN A 160 -1.62 -13.84 -1.25
N LEU A 161 -1.13 -13.73 -2.48
CA LEU A 161 -0.68 -14.88 -3.25
C LEU A 161 0.74 -15.26 -2.82
N TRP A 162 0.88 -16.55 -2.56
CA TRP A 162 2.13 -17.22 -2.23
C TRP A 162 2.15 -18.53 -3.00
N GLY A 163 3.26 -18.85 -3.66
CA GLY A 163 3.37 -20.12 -4.34
C GLY A 163 4.37 -20.08 -5.47
N TYR A 164 4.84 -21.26 -5.84
CA TYR A 164 5.74 -21.48 -6.94
C TYR A 164 5.05 -22.42 -7.92
N TYR A 165 4.99 -22.01 -9.19
CA TYR A 165 4.23 -22.69 -10.23
C TYR A 165 5.12 -22.86 -11.46
N SER A 166 5.28 -24.10 -11.92
CA SER A 166 6.04 -24.43 -13.13
C SER A 166 5.08 -24.90 -14.23
N SER A 167 5.39 -24.57 -15.49
CA SER A 167 4.65 -25.04 -16.67
C SER A 167 4.62 -26.57 -16.81
N GLU A 168 5.49 -27.30 -16.10
CA GLU A 168 5.50 -28.76 -16.07
C GLU A 168 4.67 -29.36 -14.94
N ASN A 169 4.23 -28.56 -13.96
CA ASN A 169 3.42 -29.09 -12.88
C ASN A 169 2.03 -29.46 -13.37
N SER A 170 1.44 -30.52 -12.80
CA SER A 170 0.13 -31.02 -13.22
C SER A 170 -1.04 -30.10 -12.89
N ASP A 171 -0.88 -29.25 -11.88
CA ASP A 171 -1.83 -28.20 -11.46
C ASP A 171 -1.73 -26.94 -12.32
N VAL A 172 -0.79 -26.89 -13.27
CA VAL A 172 -0.66 -25.81 -14.25
C VAL A 172 -1.17 -26.27 -15.61
N THR A 173 -2.16 -25.57 -16.15
CA THR A 173 -2.75 -25.86 -17.47
C THR A 173 -2.83 -24.61 -18.33
N ASN A 174 -3.20 -24.77 -19.61
CA ASN A 174 -3.35 -23.68 -20.58
C ASN A 174 -2.13 -22.74 -20.67
N PHE A 175 -0.94 -23.27 -20.36
CA PHE A 175 0.31 -22.55 -20.47
C PHE A 175 0.60 -22.19 -21.93
N SER A 176 0.94 -20.93 -22.18
CA SER A 176 1.57 -20.54 -23.44
C SER A 176 2.45 -19.30 -23.30
N ILE A 177 3.49 -19.26 -24.12
CA ILE A 177 4.34 -18.08 -24.35
C ILE A 177 4.05 -17.54 -25.75
N THR A 178 3.85 -16.23 -25.84
CA THR A 178 3.65 -15.51 -27.11
C THR A 178 4.49 -14.24 -27.14
N ASN A 179 4.66 -13.66 -28.33
CA ASN A 179 5.42 -12.42 -28.51
C ASN A 179 6.85 -12.46 -27.92
N TYR A 180 7.45 -13.65 -27.86
CA TYR A 180 8.82 -13.81 -27.39
C TYR A 180 9.80 -13.12 -28.35
N SER A 181 10.69 -12.31 -27.78
CA SER A 181 11.82 -11.71 -28.48
C SER A 181 12.94 -11.44 -27.48
N PHE A 182 14.17 -11.80 -27.87
CA PHE A 182 15.37 -11.42 -27.14
C PHE A 182 16.34 -10.73 -28.08
N ASN A 183 16.85 -9.58 -27.67
CA ASN A 183 17.85 -8.81 -28.40
C ASN A 183 19.19 -8.85 -27.65
N ASP A 184 20.13 -9.65 -28.16
CA ASP A 184 21.47 -9.87 -27.60
C ASP A 184 22.35 -8.62 -27.52
N THR A 185 22.03 -7.58 -28.28
CA THR A 185 22.81 -6.33 -28.32
C THR A 185 22.37 -5.37 -27.20
N THR A 186 21.10 -5.43 -26.82
CA THR A 186 20.51 -4.54 -25.81
C THR A 186 20.14 -5.28 -24.52
N ASN A 187 20.27 -6.60 -24.51
CA ASN A 187 19.73 -7.54 -23.53
C ASN A 187 18.25 -7.30 -23.21
N ASN A 188 17.48 -6.79 -24.18
CA ASN A 188 16.05 -6.60 -23.99
C ASN A 188 15.32 -7.92 -24.25
N LEU A 189 14.57 -8.35 -23.24
CA LEU A 189 13.70 -9.52 -23.28
C LEU A 189 12.24 -9.06 -23.24
N THR A 190 11.45 -9.55 -24.19
CA THR A 190 10.01 -9.36 -24.20
C THR A 190 9.28 -10.66 -24.42
N TYR A 191 8.19 -10.90 -23.71
CA TYR A 191 7.24 -11.98 -23.98
C TYR A 191 5.90 -11.72 -23.28
N SER A 192 4.89 -12.50 -23.64
CA SER A 192 3.63 -12.57 -22.93
C SER A 192 3.37 -14.02 -22.53
N PHE A 193 2.82 -14.24 -21.34
CA PHE A 193 2.49 -15.56 -20.84
C PHE A 193 1.04 -15.63 -20.40
N THR A 194 0.47 -16.83 -20.43
CA THR A 194 -0.80 -17.18 -19.79
C THR A 194 -0.70 -18.58 -19.24
N MET A 195 -1.36 -18.85 -18.11
CA MET A 195 -1.49 -20.15 -17.48
C MET A 195 -2.71 -20.14 -16.54
N ASP A 196 -3.29 -21.31 -16.32
CA ASP A 196 -4.27 -21.55 -15.27
C ASP A 196 -3.64 -22.41 -14.18
N ILE A 197 -3.88 -22.04 -12.93
CA ILE A 197 -3.41 -22.73 -11.71
C ILE A 197 -4.63 -23.33 -11.04
N GLU A 198 -4.66 -24.65 -10.90
CA GLU A 198 -5.72 -25.38 -10.19
C GLU A 198 -5.52 -25.27 -8.67
N GLU A 199 -6.61 -25.00 -7.95
CA GLU A 199 -6.65 -24.98 -6.47
C GLU A 199 -5.47 -24.22 -5.82
N ASP A 200 -5.28 -22.93 -6.18
CA ASP A 200 -4.24 -22.10 -5.60
C ASP A 200 -4.30 -22.08 -4.06
N VAL A 201 -3.14 -22.18 -3.42
CA VAL A 201 -3.02 -22.36 -1.97
C VAL A 201 -3.61 -21.19 -1.17
N ALA A 202 -3.55 -19.97 -1.70
CA ALA A 202 -4.03 -18.79 -1.00
C ALA A 202 -5.54 -18.61 -1.13
N THR A 203 -6.10 -18.94 -2.30
CA THR A 203 -7.52 -18.76 -2.57
C THR A 203 -8.38 -20.00 -2.32
N GLY A 204 -7.77 -21.19 -2.35
CA GLY A 204 -8.46 -22.48 -2.40
C GLY A 204 -9.26 -22.71 -3.67
N ASN A 205 -9.03 -21.91 -4.71
CA ASN A 205 -9.78 -21.89 -5.96
C ASN A 205 -8.81 -21.74 -7.15
N ASP A 206 -9.32 -22.01 -8.35
CA ASP A 206 -8.52 -21.85 -9.57
C ASP A 206 -8.19 -20.38 -9.85
N LEU A 207 -6.99 -20.13 -10.38
CA LEU A 207 -6.54 -18.84 -10.86
C LEU A 207 -6.22 -18.90 -12.35
N THR A 208 -6.58 -17.85 -13.07
CA THR A 208 -6.00 -17.54 -14.39
C THR A 208 -4.95 -16.45 -14.19
N VAL A 209 -3.72 -16.73 -14.58
CA VAL A 209 -2.59 -15.81 -14.51
C VAL A 209 -2.10 -15.53 -15.92
N SER A 210 -2.01 -14.25 -16.28
CA SER A 210 -1.38 -13.82 -17.51
C SER A 210 -0.48 -12.61 -17.27
N GLY A 211 0.42 -12.33 -18.19
CA GLY A 211 1.29 -11.18 -18.04
C GLY A 211 2.12 -10.86 -19.27
N THR A 212 2.73 -9.69 -19.21
CA THR A 212 3.69 -9.22 -20.19
C THR A 212 4.99 -8.87 -19.49
N VAL A 213 6.10 -9.35 -20.03
CA VAL A 213 7.44 -9.05 -19.56
C VAL A 213 8.12 -8.16 -20.60
N ASN A 214 8.71 -7.06 -20.15
CA ASN A 214 9.57 -6.21 -20.95
C ASN A 214 10.69 -5.69 -20.05
N VAL A 215 11.85 -6.35 -20.12
CA VAL A 215 12.95 -6.11 -19.20
C VAL A 215 14.29 -6.03 -19.93
N ILE A 216 15.27 -5.46 -19.24
CA ILE A 216 16.69 -5.54 -19.62
C ILE A 216 17.38 -6.47 -18.62
N VAL A 217 17.86 -7.61 -19.09
CA VAL A 217 18.57 -8.62 -18.29
C VAL A 217 20.09 -8.43 -18.34
N LEU A 218 20.81 -9.00 -17.38
CA LEU A 218 22.25 -8.83 -17.24
C LEU A 218 22.97 -10.16 -17.47
N GLU A 219 24.05 -10.14 -18.25
CA GLU A 219 24.90 -11.33 -18.34
C GLU A 219 25.84 -11.39 -17.13
N ARG A 220 25.86 -12.52 -16.43
CA ARG A 220 26.79 -12.72 -15.31
C ARG A 220 28.19 -13.01 -15.83
N LEU A 221 29.15 -12.14 -15.49
CA LEU A 221 30.57 -12.43 -15.72
C LEU A 221 31.03 -13.59 -14.82
N GLN A 222 31.57 -14.65 -15.41
CA GLN A 222 32.28 -15.68 -14.64
C GLN A 222 33.49 -15.05 -13.95
N SER A 223 33.55 -15.15 -12.61
CA SER A 223 34.79 -14.86 -11.89
C SER A 223 35.85 -15.87 -12.31
N GLY A 224 37.00 -15.39 -12.79
CA GLY A 224 38.16 -16.25 -13.05
C GLY A 224 38.54 -17.08 -11.83
N PRO A 225 39.33 -18.17 -12.00
CA PRO A 225 39.68 -19.05 -10.90
C PRO A 225 40.29 -18.25 -9.75
N ILE A 226 39.74 -18.42 -8.54
CA ILE A 226 40.35 -17.92 -7.31
C ILE A 226 41.63 -18.73 -7.14
N LEU A 227 42.77 -18.14 -7.49
CA LEU A 227 44.08 -18.68 -7.11
C LEU A 227 44.19 -18.54 -5.58
N LEU A 228 43.90 -19.63 -4.87
CA LEU A 228 44.22 -19.77 -3.43
C LEU A 228 45.72 -19.90 -3.21
#